data_AF-A0A8I1R9W5-F1
#
_entry.id   AF-A0A8I1R9W5-F1
#
_cell.length_a   1.000
_cell.length_b   1.000
_cell.length_c   1.000
_cell.angle_alpha   90.00
_cell.angle_beta   90.00
_cell.angle_gamma   90.00
#
_symmetry.space_group_name_H-M   'P 1'
#
loop_
_entity.id
_entity.type
_entity.pdbx_description
1 polymer ?
#
loop_
_entity_poly.entity_id
_entity_poly.type
_entity_poly.pdbx_seq_one_letter_code
_entity_poly.pdbx_strand_id
1 'polypeptide(L)'
;MAPLGAARSYTITGTPRIVRGRVPIGNRGAEFGVRGYITAYDAETGGQAWRFFTVPGNPDGPPEDQAMEMALKTWHGRGWLDRGGGGAVWDSMAYDAELNQLYIGTGNGSPWNHQFRSNGQGDNLFLSSIVALDPGIGAYKRSHDFEAQLEKIGSASAAR
;
A
#
# COMPACT_ATOMS: atom_id res chain seq x y z
N MET A 1 9.80 -10.64 20.47
CA MET A 1 8.76 -9.98 19.64
C MET A 1 9.17 -10.10 18.18
N ALA A 2 8.23 -10.30 17.27
CA ALA A 2 8.51 -10.97 16.01
C ALA A 2 8.80 -9.95 14.87
N PRO A 3 9.93 -10.09 14.14
CA PRO A 3 10.35 -9.13 13.12
C PRO A 3 9.39 -9.06 11.92
N LEU A 4 9.58 -8.06 11.05
CA LEU A 4 9.00 -7.98 9.69
C LEU A 4 9.28 -9.29 8.93
N GLY A 5 8.41 -10.30 9.09
CA GLY A 5 8.61 -11.64 8.53
C GLY A 5 8.15 -12.82 9.41
N ALA A 6 7.85 -12.60 10.68
CA ALA A 6 7.18 -13.64 11.49
C ALA A 6 5.71 -13.83 11.04
N ALA A 7 5.06 -14.93 11.43
CA ALA A 7 3.66 -15.18 11.12
C ALA A 7 2.77 -14.01 11.59
N ARG A 8 2.44 -13.11 10.67
CA ARG A 8 1.51 -12.01 10.89
C ARG A 8 0.11 -12.46 10.49
N SER A 9 -0.91 -11.85 11.07
CA SER A 9 -2.32 -12.19 10.84
C SER A 9 -2.83 -11.67 9.47
N TYR A 10 -2.13 -12.05 8.39
CA TYR A 10 -2.62 -11.87 7.03
C TYR A 10 -3.84 -12.74 6.80
N THR A 11 -4.90 -12.14 6.26
CA THR A 11 -6.11 -12.83 5.82
C THR A 11 -6.50 -12.30 4.45
N ILE A 12 -7.32 -13.05 3.72
CA ILE A 12 -7.86 -12.64 2.41
C ILE A 12 -9.38 -12.66 2.53
N THR A 13 -10.01 -11.57 2.10
CA THR A 13 -11.47 -11.38 2.15
C THR A 13 -12.00 -10.78 0.86
N GLY A 14 -11.21 -9.92 0.22
CA GLY A 14 -11.50 -9.38 -1.10
C GLY A 14 -11.55 -10.44 -2.20
N THR A 15 -12.33 -10.13 -3.23
CA THR A 15 -12.45 -11.00 -4.41
C THR A 15 -11.29 -10.74 -5.37
N PRO A 16 -10.57 -11.76 -5.86
CA PRO A 16 -9.56 -11.55 -6.89
C PRO A 16 -10.18 -11.00 -8.18
N ARG A 17 -9.34 -10.39 -9.01
CA ARG A 17 -9.70 -10.04 -10.40
C ARG A 17 -8.83 -10.84 -11.35
N ILE A 18 -9.26 -10.98 -12.61
CA ILE A 18 -8.42 -11.50 -13.68
C ILE A 18 -8.16 -10.36 -14.65
N VAL A 19 -6.88 -10.02 -14.85
CA VAL A 19 -6.45 -8.92 -15.69
C VAL A 19 -5.29 -9.41 -16.55
N ARG A 20 -5.48 -9.46 -17.87
CA ARG A 20 -4.43 -9.83 -18.84
C ARG A 20 -3.66 -11.11 -18.49
N GLY A 21 -4.39 -12.19 -18.19
CA GLY A 21 -3.82 -13.49 -17.83
C GLY A 21 -3.17 -13.56 -16.45
N ARG A 22 -3.43 -12.56 -15.59
CA ARG A 22 -2.93 -12.50 -14.21
C ARG A 22 -4.08 -12.41 -13.23
N VAL A 23 -3.88 -12.95 -12.04
CA VAL A 23 -4.82 -12.92 -10.91
C VAL A 23 -4.26 -12.01 -9.81
N PRO A 24 -4.47 -10.68 -9.88
CA PRO A 24 -4.17 -9.78 -8.78
C PRO A 24 -5.07 -10.08 -7.56
N ILE A 25 -4.42 -10.21 -6.40
CA ILE A 25 -5.05 -10.37 -5.10
C ILE A 25 -4.20 -9.69 -4.02
N GLY A 26 -4.86 -8.94 -3.14
CA GLY A 26 -4.23 -8.31 -1.99
C GLY A 26 -4.50 -9.05 -0.69
N ASN A 27 -4.40 -8.34 0.42
CA ASN A 27 -4.52 -8.90 1.76
C ASN A 27 -5.25 -7.94 2.71
N ARG A 28 -5.76 -8.49 3.81
CA ARG A 28 -6.24 -7.76 5.00
C ARG A 28 -5.24 -7.93 6.16
N GLY A 29 -5.43 -7.13 7.21
CA GLY A 29 -4.76 -7.30 8.50
C GLY A 29 -4.14 -6.03 9.09
N ALA A 30 -4.48 -4.84 8.58
CA ALA A 30 -3.91 -3.59 9.07
C ALA A 30 -4.10 -3.41 10.58
N GLU A 31 -5.22 -3.88 11.13
CA GLU A 31 -5.51 -3.86 12.57
C GLU A 31 -4.59 -4.77 13.39
N PHE A 32 -3.91 -5.72 12.75
CA PHE A 32 -3.05 -6.73 13.38
C PHE A 32 -1.58 -6.56 13.01
N GLY A 33 -1.21 -5.41 12.44
CA GLY A 33 0.19 -5.05 12.25
C GLY A 33 0.84 -5.63 10.99
N VAL A 34 0.10 -5.73 9.89
CA VAL A 34 0.61 -6.23 8.60
C VAL A 34 1.17 -5.13 7.70
N ARG A 35 2.03 -5.52 6.75
CA ARG A 35 2.48 -4.65 5.64
C ARG A 35 1.63 -4.96 4.42
N GLY A 36 0.87 -3.98 3.95
CA GLY A 36 -0.01 -4.13 2.81
C GLY A 36 0.74 -4.37 1.52
N TYR A 37 0.18 -5.25 0.69
CA TYR A 37 0.65 -5.50 -0.66
C TYR A 37 -0.49 -5.95 -1.56
N ILE A 38 -0.21 -5.95 -2.86
CA ILE A 38 -0.96 -6.69 -3.86
C ILE A 38 0.01 -7.56 -4.65
N THR A 39 -0.37 -8.80 -4.90
CA THR A 39 0.41 -9.75 -5.69
C THR A 39 -0.41 -10.19 -6.89
N ALA A 40 0.20 -10.24 -8.06
CA ALA A 40 -0.39 -10.93 -9.19
C ALA A 40 0.28 -12.28 -9.40
N TYR A 41 -0.57 -13.27 -9.60
CA TYR A 41 -0.16 -14.62 -9.99
C TYR A 41 -0.51 -14.84 -11.46
N ASP A 42 0.28 -15.65 -12.14
CA ASP A 42 -0.06 -16.14 -13.46
C ASP A 42 -1.32 -17.02 -13.39
N ALA A 43 -2.30 -16.79 -14.26
CA ALA A 43 -3.62 -17.42 -14.16
C ALA A 43 -3.61 -18.92 -14.50
N GLU A 44 -2.63 -19.37 -15.29
CA GLU A 44 -2.53 -20.77 -15.72
C GLU A 44 -1.71 -21.60 -14.74
N THR A 45 -0.60 -21.05 -14.25
CA THR A 45 0.39 -21.77 -13.45
C THR A 45 0.29 -21.48 -11.95
N GLY A 46 -0.35 -20.37 -11.55
CA GLY A 46 -0.32 -19.88 -10.17
C GLY A 46 1.05 -19.34 -9.72
N GLY A 47 2.02 -19.22 -10.63
CA GLY A 47 3.34 -18.65 -10.33
C GLY A 47 3.24 -17.17 -9.97
N GLN A 48 4.00 -16.71 -8.97
CA GLN A 48 4.03 -15.29 -8.62
C GLN A 48 4.67 -14.49 -9.74
N ALA A 49 3.89 -13.62 -10.41
CA ALA A 49 4.37 -12.78 -11.50
C ALA A 49 5.03 -11.50 -10.97
N TRP A 50 4.36 -10.80 -10.05
CA TRP A 50 4.87 -9.59 -9.43
C TRP A 50 4.20 -9.32 -8.08
N ARG A 51 4.85 -8.50 -7.24
CA ARG A 51 4.29 -7.97 -6.00
C ARG A 51 4.60 -6.49 -5.88
N PHE A 52 3.59 -5.72 -5.49
CA PHE A 52 3.71 -4.31 -5.14
C PHE A 52 3.35 -4.12 -3.66
N PHE A 53 4.27 -3.55 -2.88
CA PHE A 53 3.99 -3.14 -1.50
C PHE A 53 3.37 -1.74 -1.49
N THR A 54 2.47 -1.47 -0.55
CA THR A 54 1.77 -0.17 -0.46
C THR A 54 2.39 0.78 0.56
N VAL A 55 3.28 0.28 1.43
CA VAL A 55 3.99 1.05 2.45
C VAL A 55 5.46 0.65 2.46
N PRO A 56 6.40 1.55 2.79
CA PRO A 56 7.83 1.29 2.69
C PRO A 56 8.33 0.28 3.74
N GLY A 57 9.42 -0.39 3.39
CA GLY A 57 10.10 -1.38 4.23
C GLY A 57 11.03 -0.74 5.26
N ASN A 58 12.07 -1.47 5.65
CA ASN A 58 13.10 -0.93 6.52
C ASN A 58 13.97 0.10 5.77
N PRO A 59 14.09 1.36 6.26
CA PRO A 59 14.92 2.40 5.63
C PRO A 59 16.41 2.06 5.54
N ASP A 60 16.91 1.12 6.35
CA ASP A 60 18.33 0.73 6.32
C ASP A 60 18.65 -0.21 5.13
N GLY A 61 17.63 -0.73 4.45
CA GLY A 61 17.77 -1.58 3.28
C GLY A 61 17.52 -0.83 1.97
N PRO A 62 17.93 -1.38 0.81
CA PRO A 62 17.53 -0.82 -0.46
C PRO A 62 16.00 -0.88 -0.60
N PRO A 63 15.36 0.17 -1.15
CA PRO A 63 13.93 0.13 -1.44
C PRO A 63 13.65 -0.95 -2.50
N GLU A 64 12.47 -1.57 -2.42
CA GLU A 64 12.10 -2.63 -3.37
C GLU A 64 11.94 -2.11 -4.81
N ASP A 65 11.48 -0.86 -4.94
CA ASP A 65 11.29 -0.17 -6.21
C ASP A 65 11.28 1.36 -6.01
N GLN A 66 11.19 2.11 -7.12
CA GLN A 66 11.12 3.58 -7.11
C GLN A 66 9.91 4.13 -6.32
N ALA A 67 8.81 3.39 -6.25
CA ALA A 67 7.64 3.82 -5.50
C ALA A 67 7.85 3.67 -4.00
N MET A 68 8.54 2.62 -3.55
CA MET A 68 8.94 2.46 -2.14
C MET A 68 10.02 3.46 -1.75
N GLU A 69 10.94 3.81 -2.65
CA GLU A 69 11.90 4.91 -2.43
C GLU A 69 11.20 6.25 -2.23
N MET A 70 10.20 6.55 -3.08
CA MET A 70 9.37 7.75 -2.97
C MET A 70 8.54 7.73 -1.68
N ALA A 71 7.85 6.63 -1.41
CA ALA A 71 7.00 6.46 -0.24
C ALA A 71 7.82 6.67 1.03
N LEU A 72 9.02 6.10 1.14
CA LEU A 72 9.87 6.19 2.32
C LEU A 72 10.18 7.64 2.74
N LYS A 73 10.25 8.59 1.79
CA LYS A 73 10.46 10.03 2.09
C LYS A 73 9.31 10.67 2.86
N THR A 74 8.14 10.02 2.90
CA THR A 74 6.93 10.50 3.58
C THR A 74 6.67 9.80 4.91
N TRP A 75 7.59 8.93 5.36
CA TRP A 75 7.52 8.23 6.65
C TRP A 75 8.67 8.66 7.54
N HIS A 76 8.39 8.90 8.82
CA HIS A 76 9.34 9.46 9.77
C HIS A 76 9.48 8.58 11.02
N GLY A 77 10.70 8.44 11.52
CA GLY A 77 10.98 7.54 12.63
C GLY A 77 11.01 6.08 12.19
N ARG A 78 10.60 5.16 13.05
CA ARG A 78 10.67 3.70 12.80
C ARG A 78 9.47 2.92 13.31
N GLY A 79 8.43 3.60 13.79
CA GLY A 79 7.33 2.95 14.51
C GLY A 79 6.43 2.04 13.68
N TRP A 80 6.42 2.22 12.35
CA TRP A 80 5.69 1.33 11.45
C TRP A 80 6.37 -0.02 11.23
N LEU A 81 7.69 -0.14 11.47
CA LEU A 81 8.43 -1.36 11.15
C LEU A 81 7.89 -2.56 11.93
N ASP A 82 7.71 -2.41 13.24
CA ASP A 82 7.22 -3.49 14.09
C ASP A 82 5.73 -3.78 13.91
N ARG A 83 4.98 -2.80 13.38
CA ARG A 83 3.52 -2.85 13.20
C ARG A 83 3.09 -2.93 11.74
N GLY A 84 4.03 -3.17 10.84
CA GLY A 84 3.81 -3.35 9.40
C GLY A 84 3.38 -2.12 8.59
N GLY A 85 2.98 -1.01 9.21
CA GLY A 85 2.59 0.20 8.48
C GLY A 85 1.16 0.21 7.95
N GLY A 86 0.53 -0.95 7.72
CA GLY A 86 -0.86 -1.02 7.23
C GLY A 86 -0.93 -0.98 5.71
N GLY A 87 -1.84 -0.19 5.14
CA GLY A 87 -2.00 -0.02 3.69
C GLY A 87 -2.55 -1.25 2.97
N ALA A 88 -3.30 -2.09 3.67
CA ALA A 88 -3.80 -3.36 3.15
C ALA A 88 -4.73 -3.15 1.92
N VAL A 89 -4.56 -3.96 0.87
CA VAL A 89 -5.37 -3.92 -0.36
C VAL A 89 -6.42 -5.04 -0.27
N TRP A 90 -7.47 -4.80 0.51
CA TRP A 90 -8.31 -5.89 1.02
C TRP A 90 -9.61 -6.12 0.27
N ASP A 91 -9.97 -5.25 -0.68
CA ASP A 91 -11.26 -5.31 -1.37
C ASP A 91 -11.19 -4.84 -2.83
N SER A 92 -11.60 -3.60 -3.10
CA SER A 92 -11.93 -3.13 -4.43
C SER A 92 -10.71 -2.88 -5.33
N MET A 93 -10.84 -3.31 -6.58
CA MET A 93 -9.89 -3.09 -7.67
C MET A 93 -10.65 -2.82 -8.97
N ALA A 94 -10.10 -1.94 -9.81
CA ALA A 94 -10.65 -1.63 -11.14
C ALA A 94 -9.56 -1.71 -12.21
N TYR A 95 -9.92 -2.11 -13.42
CA TYR A 95 -8.98 -2.18 -14.55
C TYR A 95 -9.52 -1.38 -15.73
N ASP A 96 -8.67 -0.51 -16.27
CA ASP A 96 -8.91 0.22 -17.51
C ASP A 96 -8.04 -0.37 -18.62
N ALA A 97 -8.70 -0.92 -19.64
CA ALA A 97 -8.04 -1.56 -20.78
C ALA A 97 -7.44 -0.58 -21.77
N GLU A 98 -8.01 0.63 -21.91
CA GLU A 98 -7.53 1.66 -22.83
C GLU A 98 -6.22 2.25 -22.31
N LEU A 99 -6.16 2.54 -21.01
CA LEU A 99 -4.97 3.09 -20.36
C LEU A 99 -3.97 2.01 -19.93
N ASN A 100 -4.39 0.75 -19.96
CA ASN A 100 -3.67 -0.39 -19.40
C ASN A 100 -3.23 -0.13 -17.95
N GLN A 101 -4.20 0.19 -17.08
CA GLN A 101 -3.96 0.54 -15.67
C GLN A 101 -4.84 -0.29 -14.74
N LEU A 102 -4.20 -0.93 -13.76
CA LEU A 102 -4.87 -1.53 -12.62
C LEU A 102 -4.93 -0.50 -11.49
N TYR A 103 -6.13 -0.13 -11.07
CA TYR A 103 -6.38 0.73 -9.92
C TYR A 103 -6.66 -0.10 -8.68
N ILE A 104 -5.97 0.23 -7.60
CA ILE A 104 -6.15 -0.38 -6.28
C ILE A 104 -6.48 0.71 -5.25
N GLY A 105 -7.35 0.37 -4.30
CA GLY A 105 -7.54 1.16 -3.09
C GLY A 105 -6.68 0.61 -1.95
N THR A 106 -5.96 1.49 -1.25
CA THR A 106 -5.14 1.10 -0.09
C THR A 106 -5.83 1.47 1.22
N GLY A 107 -5.67 0.61 2.22
CA GLY A 107 -6.29 0.81 3.54
C GLY A 107 -5.56 1.80 4.44
N ASN A 108 -5.98 1.81 5.70
CA ASN A 108 -5.46 2.66 6.78
C ASN A 108 -4.03 2.29 7.22
N GLY A 109 -3.42 3.21 7.96
CA GLY A 109 -2.13 3.02 8.62
C GLY A 109 -2.18 2.11 9.85
N SER A 110 -1.04 1.49 10.17
CA SER A 110 -0.81 0.69 11.37
C SER A 110 0.52 1.04 12.05
N PRO A 111 0.53 1.40 13.36
CA PRO A 111 -0.64 1.58 14.21
C PRO A 111 -1.47 2.80 13.76
N TRP A 112 -2.74 2.87 14.19
CA TRP A 112 -3.62 3.99 13.84
C TRP A 112 -3.09 5.33 14.34
N ASN A 113 -2.51 5.35 15.54
CA ASN A 113 -1.92 6.55 16.12
C ASN A 113 -0.69 6.98 15.31
N HIS A 114 -0.83 8.09 14.58
CA HIS A 114 0.20 8.67 13.72
C HIS A 114 1.46 9.09 14.47
N GLN A 115 1.33 9.52 15.73
CA GLN A 115 2.47 9.83 16.60
C GLN A 115 3.37 8.61 16.80
N PHE A 116 2.78 7.44 17.03
CA PHE A 116 3.55 6.20 17.19
C PHE A 116 3.95 5.58 15.86
N ARG A 117 3.16 5.77 14.80
CA ARG A 117 3.45 5.22 13.48
C ARG A 117 4.62 5.93 12.80
N SER A 118 4.56 7.26 12.79
CA SER A 118 5.41 8.11 11.94
C SER A 118 5.81 9.42 12.63
N ASN A 119 5.96 9.42 13.97
CA ASN A 119 6.27 10.61 14.77
C ASN A 119 5.30 11.79 14.58
N GLY A 120 4.09 11.54 14.10
CA GLY A 120 3.10 12.59 13.80
C GLY A 120 3.42 13.38 12.54
N GLN A 121 4.22 12.83 11.62
CA GLN A 121 4.73 13.53 10.44
C GLN A 121 4.54 12.74 9.16
N GLY A 122 4.51 13.49 8.06
CA GLY A 122 4.50 13.00 6.69
C GLY A 122 3.19 12.32 6.28
N ASP A 123 2.93 12.36 4.98
CA ASP A 123 1.71 11.82 4.36
C ASP A 123 1.60 10.28 4.51
N ASN A 124 2.71 9.61 4.80
CA ASN A 124 2.79 8.16 4.96
C ASN A 124 2.24 7.41 3.73
N LEU A 125 2.70 7.78 2.53
CA LEU A 125 2.26 7.14 1.29
C LEU A 125 2.54 5.62 1.28
N PHE A 126 1.69 4.78 0.73
CA PHE A 126 0.40 5.06 0.07
C PHE A 126 -0.76 4.65 0.98
N LEU A 127 -0.86 5.16 2.20
CA LEU A 127 -2.05 4.96 3.02
C LEU A 127 -3.25 5.72 2.43
N SER A 128 -4.46 5.18 2.60
CA SER A 128 -5.73 5.82 2.20
C SER A 128 -5.69 6.46 0.80
N SER A 129 -5.16 5.72 -0.17
CA SER A 129 -4.85 6.23 -1.52
C SER A 129 -5.49 5.37 -2.61
N ILE A 130 -5.69 5.97 -3.78
CA ILE A 130 -5.89 5.24 -5.04
C ILE A 130 -4.53 5.15 -5.73
N VAL A 131 -4.07 3.94 -6.04
CA VAL A 131 -2.80 3.71 -6.73
C VAL A 131 -3.07 3.05 -8.08
N ALA A 132 -2.45 3.58 -9.13
CA ALA A 132 -2.48 3.00 -10.48
C ALA A 132 -1.18 2.25 -10.76
N LEU A 133 -1.30 0.99 -11.17
CA LEU A 133 -0.19 0.08 -11.47
C LEU A 133 -0.25 -0.38 -12.93
N ASP A 134 0.90 -0.73 -13.48
CA ASP A 134 0.96 -1.55 -14.68
C ASP A 134 0.52 -2.99 -14.37
N PRO A 135 -0.52 -3.53 -15.01
CA PRO A 135 -1.00 -4.88 -14.70
C PRO A 135 -0.03 -5.99 -15.11
N GLY A 136 0.87 -5.73 -16.06
CA GLY A 136 1.81 -6.73 -16.58
C GLY A 136 2.99 -6.96 -15.65
N ILE A 137 3.52 -5.89 -15.05
CA ILE A 137 4.76 -5.93 -14.26
C ILE A 137 4.60 -5.39 -12.83
N GLY A 138 3.43 -4.86 -12.46
CA GLY A 138 3.18 -4.32 -11.13
C GLY A 138 3.83 -2.96 -10.86
N ALA A 139 4.42 -2.32 -11.88
CA ALA A 139 5.12 -1.06 -11.73
C ALA A 139 4.16 0.08 -11.40
N TYR A 140 4.53 0.91 -10.43
CA TYR A 140 3.80 2.13 -10.09
C TYR A 140 3.72 3.10 -11.27
N LYS A 141 2.52 3.65 -11.51
CA LYS A 141 2.30 4.72 -12.51
C LYS A 141 2.01 6.06 -11.85
N ARG A 142 1.03 6.10 -10.94
CA ARG A 142 0.60 7.31 -10.21
C ARG A 142 -0.25 6.94 -9.01
N SER A 143 -0.46 7.90 -8.10
CA SER A 143 -1.39 7.78 -6.99
C SER A 143 -2.15 9.07 -6.75
N HIS A 144 -3.28 8.96 -6.06
CA HIS A 144 -4.03 10.06 -5.49
C HIS A 144 -4.28 9.74 -4.02
N ASP A 145 -3.78 10.59 -3.14
CA ASP A 145 -3.92 10.45 -1.68
C ASP A 145 -5.04 11.37 -1.16
N PHE A 146 -5.95 10.80 -0.37
CA PHE A 146 -7.06 11.53 0.23
C PHE A 146 -6.70 12.19 1.55
N GLU A 147 -5.77 11.63 2.34
CA GLU A 147 -5.42 12.18 3.66
C GLU A 147 -4.68 13.52 3.53
N ALA A 148 -3.70 13.62 2.62
CA ALA A 148 -3.01 14.88 2.32
C ALA A 148 -3.92 15.98 1.75
N GLN A 149 -5.10 15.65 1.20
CA GLN A 149 -6.07 16.65 0.72
C GLN A 149 -6.88 17.25 1.88
N LEU A 150 -7.21 16.46 2.90
CA LEU A 150 -7.98 16.94 4.05
C LEU A 150 -7.20 18.00 4.84
N GLU A 151 -5.88 17.88 4.97
CA GLU A 151 -5.04 18.89 5.60
C GLU A 151 -5.00 20.22 4.82
N LYS A 152 -5.03 20.15 3.48
CA LYS A 152 -5.09 21.34 2.62
C LYS A 152 -6.45 22.05 2.72
N ILE A 153 -7.53 21.29 2.82
CA ILE A 153 -8.88 21.85 2.99
C ILE A 153 -9.04 22.45 4.40
N GLY A 154 -8.52 21.78 5.43
CA GLY A 154 -8.55 22.27 6.82
C GLY A 154 -7.74 23.56 7.02
N SER A 155 -6.55 23.64 6.45
CA SER A 155 -5.72 24.85 6.50
C SER A 155 -6.33 26.03 5.73
N ALA A 156 -7.01 25.77 4.60
CA ALA A 156 -7.75 26.79 3.86
C ALA A 156 -8.99 27.31 4.63
N SER A 157 -9.59 26.50 5.51
CA SER A 157 -10.71 26.90 6.37
C SER A 157 -10.28 27.71 7.58
N ALA A 158 -9.07 27.48 8.12
CA ALA A 158 -8.53 28.23 9.26
C ALA A 158 -7.95 29.61 8.86
N ALA A 159 -7.78 29.86 7.55
CA ALA A 159 -7.29 31.11 6.99
C ALA A 159 -8.42 32.08 6.54
N ARG A 160 -9.67 31.85 6.98
CA ARG A 160 -10.81 32.74 6.75
C ARG A 160 -11.33 33.33 8.05
#